data_AF-A0A971MX84-F1
#
_entry.id   AF-A0A971MX84-F1
#
_cell.length_a   1.000
_cell.length_b   1.000
_cell.length_c   1.000
_cell.angle_alpha   90.00
_cell.angle_beta   90.00
_cell.angle_gamma   90.00
#
_symmetry.space_group_name_H-M   'P 1'
#
loop_
_entity.id
_entity.type
_entity.pdbx_description
1 polymer ?
#
loop_
_entity_poly.entity_id
_entity_poly.type
_entity_poly.pdbx_seq_one_letter_code
_entity_poly.pdbx_strand_id
1 'polypeptide(L)' 'MTDEKRKDLLKEEVVDKKVEAETSQRAVTTQEKPSSDVYSDVEKRDEETGVEVPTEQAVEEAREWSEENQM' A
#
# COMPACT_ATOMS: atom_id res chain seq x y z
N MET A 1 13.47 -42.26 5.61
CA MET A 1 12.56 -41.17 6.06
C MET A 1 11.14 -41.59 5.72
N THR A 2 10.28 -41.73 6.73
CA THR A 2 8.85 -42.05 6.56
C THR A 2 8.09 -40.87 5.97
N ASP A 3 7.07 -41.12 5.15
CA ASP A 3 6.28 -40.10 4.46
C ASP A 3 5.60 -39.10 5.42
N GLU A 4 5.27 -39.56 6.63
CA GLU A 4 4.68 -38.76 7.69
C GLU A 4 5.64 -37.65 8.17
N LYS A 5 6.92 -37.97 8.37
CA LYS A 5 7.94 -36.98 8.75
C LYS A 5 8.17 -35.92 7.68
N ARG A 6 8.03 -36.27 6.38
CA ARG A 6 8.15 -35.28 5.29
C ARG A 6 6.96 -34.33 5.29
N LYS A 7 5.75 -34.86 5.48
CA LYS A 7 4.52 -34.08 5.52
C LYS A 7 4.52 -33.05 6.65
N ASP A 8 5.09 -33.41 7.81
CA ASP A 8 5.18 -32.48 8.94
C ASP A 8 6.24 -31.39 8.74
N LEU A 9 7.41 -31.73 8.17
CA LEU A 9 8.42 -30.73 7.77
C LEU A 9 7.88 -29.75 6.72
N LEU A 10 7.10 -30.25 5.75
CA LEU A 10 6.45 -29.42 4.74
C LEU A 10 5.39 -28.48 5.35
N LYS A 11 4.65 -28.92 6.37
CA LYS A 11 3.69 -28.04 7.06
C LYS A 11 4.42 -26.95 7.85
N GLU A 12 5.50 -27.29 8.55
CA GLU A 12 6.31 -26.33 9.30
C GLU A 12 6.88 -25.25 8.37
N GLU A 13 7.47 -25.65 7.24
CA GLU A 13 8.00 -24.71 6.24
C GLU A 13 6.92 -23.79 5.64
N VAL A 14 5.71 -24.30 5.42
CA VAL A 14 4.58 -23.50 4.91
C VAL A 14 4.06 -22.52 5.96
N VAL A 15 4.04 -22.93 7.24
CA VAL A 15 3.66 -22.05 8.35
C VAL A 15 4.69 -20.93 8.51
N ASP A 16 5.99 -21.25 8.46
CA ASP A 16 7.06 -20.26 8.56
C ASP A 16 7.01 -19.25 7.42
N LYS A 17 6.86 -19.72 6.17
CA LYS A 17 6.70 -18.83 5.00
C LYS A 17 5.47 -17.94 5.10
N LYS A 18 4.38 -18.45 5.67
CA LYS A 18 3.15 -17.66 5.89
C LYS A 18 3.38 -16.58 6.95
N VAL A 19 4.04 -16.93 8.06
CA VAL A 19 4.36 -15.99 9.14
C VAL A 19 5.33 -14.91 8.65
N GLU A 20 6.35 -15.27 7.87
CA GLU A 20 7.24 -14.30 7.24
C GLU A 20 6.47 -13.38 6.29
N ALA A 21 5.64 -13.92 5.40
CA ALA A 21 4.84 -13.11 4.47
C ALA A 21 3.91 -12.12 5.19
N GLU A 22 3.19 -12.57 6.24
CA GLU A 22 2.33 -11.69 7.03
C GLU A 22 3.13 -10.64 7.81
N THR A 23 4.30 -11.00 8.33
CA THR A 23 5.17 -10.05 9.05
C THR A 23 5.77 -9.03 8.09
N SER A 24 6.20 -9.45 6.90
CA SER A 24 6.71 -8.56 5.85
C SER A 24 5.64 -7.58 5.37
N GLN A 25 4.39 -8.03 5.18
CA GLN A 25 3.30 -7.13 4.79
C GLN A 25 2.92 -6.14 5.91
N ARG A 26 2.98 -6.59 7.17
CA ARG A 26 2.64 -5.75 8.33
C ARG A 26 3.75 -4.76 8.69
N ALA A 27 4.99 -5.05 8.30
CA ALA A 27 6.17 -4.21 8.48
C ALA A 27 6.36 -3.16 7.37
N VAL A 28 5.52 -3.16 6.32
CA VAL A 28 5.41 -2.03 5.39
C VAL A 28 4.73 -0.88 6.12
N THR A 29 5.51 -0.20 6.97
CA THR A 29 5.19 1.13 7.44
C THR A 29 4.95 2.00 6.21
N THR A 30 4.00 2.92 6.34
CA THR A 30 3.51 3.93 5.39
C THR A 30 4.58 4.68 4.56
N GLN A 31 5.86 4.45 4.82
CA GLN A 31 7.03 5.05 4.20
C GLN A 31 7.45 4.38 2.88
N GLU A 32 7.04 3.13 2.62
CA GLU A 32 7.25 2.42 1.34
C GLU A 32 5.91 2.09 0.65
N LYS A 33 4.96 3.01 0.69
CA LYS A 33 3.87 2.94 -0.31
C LYS A 33 4.51 3.09 -1.69
N PRO A 34 4.17 2.25 -2.68
CA PRO A 34 4.66 2.46 -4.03
C PRO A 34 4.25 3.87 -4.45
N SER A 35 5.22 4.67 -4.88
CA SER A 35 5.03 6.03 -5.42
C SER A 35 4.07 6.11 -6.63
N SER A 36 3.50 4.96 -7.03
CA SER A 36 2.49 4.80 -8.07
C SER A 36 1.07 5.07 -7.58
N ASP A 37 0.82 5.17 -6.27
CA ASP A 37 -0.49 5.62 -5.79
C ASP A 37 -0.56 7.14 -5.85
N VAL A 38 -0.75 7.66 -7.06
CA VAL A 38 -0.95 9.09 -7.35
C VAL A 38 -2.19 9.65 -6.63
N TYR A 39 -3.07 8.78 -6.12
CA TYR A 39 -4.26 9.15 -5.36
C TYR A 39 -4.07 8.98 -3.84
N SER A 40 -2.85 8.73 -3.34
CA SER A 40 -2.60 8.66 -1.90
C SER A 40 -2.49 10.04 -1.23
N ASP A 41 -2.37 11.13 -1.98
CA ASP A 41 -2.23 12.51 -1.47
C ASP A 41 -3.58 13.14 -1.07
N VAL A 42 -4.38 12.37 -0.33
CA VAL A 42 -5.67 12.79 0.18
C VAL A 42 -5.49 13.24 1.63
N GLU A 43 -5.81 14.51 1.89
CA GLU A 43 -5.72 15.09 3.24
C GLU A 43 -6.78 14.47 4.16
N LYS A 44 -7.98 14.28 3.61
CA LYS A 44 -9.11 13.66 4.32
C LYS A 44 -10.11 13.10 3.33
N ARG A 45 -10.72 11.97 3.68
CA ARG A 45 -11.91 11.45 3.00
C ARG A 45 -13.13 11.84 3.82
N ASP A 46 -14.10 12.48 3.18
CA ASP A 46 -15.38 12.80 3.78
C ASP A 46 -16.16 11.50 4.00
N GLU A 47 -16.54 11.21 5.25
CA GLU A 47 -17.14 9.93 5.65
C GLU A 47 -18.60 9.77 5.18
N GLU A 48 -19.28 10.88 4.91
CA GLU A 48 -20.69 10.89 4.50
C GLU A 48 -20.85 10.75 2.98
N THR A 49 -20.00 11.45 2.23
CA THR A 49 -20.07 11.51 0.76
C THR A 49 -19.05 10.60 0.08
N GLY A 50 -18.03 10.15 0.81
CA GLY A 50 -16.93 9.35 0.29
C GLY A 50 -15.97 10.12 -0.60
N VAL A 51 -16.12 11.46 -0.71
CA VAL A 51 -15.29 12.34 -1.52
C VAL A 51 -13.94 12.55 -0.85
N GLU A 52 -12.87 12.46 -1.64
CA GLU A 52 -11.51 12.65 -1.19
C GLU A 52 -11.10 14.12 -1.40
N VAL A 53 -10.63 14.76 -0.33
CA VAL A 53 -10.17 16.16 -0.34
C VAL A 53 -8.66 16.13 -0.60
N PRO A 54 -8.18 16.67 -1.75
CA PRO A 54 -6.75 16.78 -2.02
C PRO A 54 -6.09 17.75 -1.03
N THR A 55 -4.80 17.54 -0.76
CA THR A 55 -4.00 18.48 0.04
C THR A 55 -3.85 19.83 -0.66
N GLU A 56 -3.62 20.91 0.10
CA GLU A 56 -3.36 22.25 -0.48
C GLU A 56 -2.19 22.24 -1.47
N GLN A 57 -1.15 21.44 -1.20
CA GLN A 57 -0.01 21.30 -2.09
C GLN A 57 -0.41 20.67 -3.43
N ALA A 58 -1.19 19.59 -3.42
CA ALA A 58 -1.67 18.94 -4.64
C ALA A 58 -2.58 19.88 -5.47
N VAL A 59 -3.34 20.76 -4.81
CA VAL A 59 -4.15 21.78 -5.49
C VAL A 59 -3.28 22.82 -6.20
N GLU A 60 -2.20 23.28 -5.56
CA GLU A 60 -1.28 24.26 -6.13
C GLU A 60 -0.50 23.65 -7.32
N GLU A 61 0.02 22.43 -7.18
CA GLU A 61 0.70 21.71 -8.27
C GLU A 61 -0.22 21.49 -9.48
N ALA A 62 -1.49 21.12 -9.24
CA ALA A 62 -2.48 20.98 -10.30
C ALA A 62 -2.81 22.33 -10.97
N ARG A 63 -2.81 23.44 -10.21
CA ARG A 63 -3.01 24.79 -10.74
C ARG A 63 -1.86 25.20 -11.66
N GLU A 64 -0.63 25.08 -11.18
CA GLU A 64 0.58 25.40 -11.97
C GLU A 64 0.62 24.57 -13.26
N TRP A 65 0.37 23.27 -13.18
CA TRP A 65 0.31 22.40 -14.36
C TRP A 65 -0.77 22.86 -15.34
N SER A 66 -1.97 23.21 -14.86
CA SER A 66 -3.05 23.68 -15.72
C SER A 66 -2.70 25.01 -16.40
N GLU A 67 -2.03 25.93 -15.70
CA GLU A 67 -1.59 27.22 -16.26
C GLU A 67 -0.50 27.03 -17.33
N GLU A 68 0.45 26.12 -17.10
CA GLU A 68 1.52 25.80 -18.05
C GLU A 68 1.01 25.10 -19.33
N ASN A 69 -0.06 24.30 -19.21
CA ASN A 69 -0.58 23.47 -20.30
C ASN A 69 -1.82 24.07 -21.00
N GLN A 70 -2.21 25.31 -20.65
CA GLN A 70 -3.31 26.04 -21.29
C GLN A 70 -2.90 26.89 -22.51
N MET A 71 -1.64 26.86 -22.94
CA MET A 71 -1.14 27.56 -24.16
C MET A 71 -1.13 26.71 -25.42
#